data_AF-A0A511ZKE2-F1
#
_entry.id   AF-A0A511ZKE2-F1
#
_cell.length_a   1.000
_cell.length_b   1.000
_cell.length_c   1.000
_cell.angle_alpha   90.00
_cell.angle_beta   90.00
_cell.angle_gamma   90.00
#
_symmetry.space_group_name_H-M   'P 1'
#
loop_
_entity.id
_entity.type
_entity.pdbx_description
1 polymer ?
#
loop_
_entity_poly.entity_id
_entity_poly.type
_entity_poly.pdbx_seq_one_letter_code
_entity_poly.pdbx_strand_id
1 'polypeptide(L)'
;MKSWISFLMPNDEYKEKKMLYFLAEGGVLLFLFLVIMFISGNFISLDTAVILLAGIAIFLFYNLGRYTLSGIEHTDIATEKEYKGALRALKARTASFVVVFGIGYLIYKITSDQASWYDFFGMVISVGALSFLLEFISLKKSYKKNKELL
;
A
#
# COMPACT_ATOMS: atom_id res chain seq x y z
N MET A 1 -17.87 20.37 -12.07
CA MET A 1 -16.81 21.01 -11.27
C MET A 1 -15.75 19.96 -10.96
N LYS A 2 -14.47 20.26 -11.15
CA LYS A 2 -13.40 19.34 -10.73
C LYS A 2 -13.30 19.42 -9.20
N SER A 3 -13.50 18.28 -8.53
CA SER A 3 -13.27 18.15 -7.08
C SER A 3 -11.78 18.30 -6.79
N TRP A 4 -11.40 18.75 -5.60
CA TRP A 4 -9.98 18.83 -5.18
C TRP A 4 -9.24 17.50 -5.33
N ILE A 5 -9.96 16.37 -5.21
CA ILE A 5 -9.38 15.04 -5.33
C ILE A 5 -8.89 14.73 -6.75
N SER A 6 -9.39 15.44 -7.78
CA SER A 6 -8.98 15.20 -9.18
C SER A 6 -7.50 15.49 -9.42
N PHE A 7 -6.85 16.26 -8.54
CA PHE A 7 -5.40 16.47 -8.60
C PHE A 7 -4.59 15.20 -8.30
N LEU A 8 -5.15 14.30 -7.47
CA LEU A 8 -4.51 13.04 -7.07
C LEU A 8 -4.93 11.86 -7.94
N MET A 9 -5.91 12.05 -8.84
CA MET A 9 -6.47 10.99 -9.67
C MET A 9 -5.63 10.76 -10.95
N PRO A 10 -5.53 9.52 -11.43
CA PRO A 10 -4.90 9.24 -12.71
C PRO A 10 -5.75 9.78 -13.87
N ASN A 11 -5.10 10.14 -14.99
CA ASN A 11 -5.79 10.63 -16.19
C ASN A 11 -6.60 9.56 -16.94
N ASP A 12 -6.38 8.29 -16.63
CA ASP A 12 -7.12 7.16 -17.20
C ASP A 12 -8.47 7.00 -16.47
N GLU A 13 -9.57 7.16 -17.21
CA GLU A 13 -10.94 7.10 -16.68
C GLU A 13 -11.25 5.79 -15.95
N TYR A 14 -10.73 4.66 -16.43
CA TYR A 14 -10.96 3.37 -15.79
C TYR A 14 -10.26 3.31 -14.43
N LYS A 15 -9.01 3.80 -14.36
CA LYS A 15 -8.23 3.84 -13.12
C LYS A 15 -8.81 4.84 -12.14
N GLU A 16 -9.23 6.01 -12.61
CA GLU A 16 -9.90 7.03 -11.81
C GLU A 16 -11.16 6.47 -11.15
N LYS A 17 -12.05 5.87 -11.94
CA LYS A 17 -13.31 5.30 -11.43
C LYS A 17 -13.07 4.19 -10.41
N LYS A 18 -12.09 3.32 -10.64
CA LYS A 18 -11.72 2.27 -9.67
C LYS A 18 -11.17 2.85 -8.37
N MET A 19 -10.28 3.84 -8.46
CA MET A 19 -9.70 4.48 -7.28
C MET A 19 -10.77 5.20 -6.45
N LEU A 20 -11.72 5.88 -7.09
CA LEU A 20 -12.87 6.47 -6.42
C LEU A 20 -13.73 5.44 -5.70
N TYR A 21 -14.00 4.28 -6.31
CA TYR A 21 -14.73 3.21 -5.63
C TYR A 21 -13.99 2.70 -4.40
N PHE A 22 -12.67 2.48 -4.47
CA PHE A 22 -11.89 2.01 -3.33
C PHE A 22 -11.90 3.03 -2.19
N LEU A 23 -11.74 4.32 -2.51
CA LEU A 23 -11.78 5.40 -1.52
C LEU A 23 -13.15 5.51 -0.87
N ALA A 24 -14.24 5.36 -1.64
CA ALA A 24 -15.60 5.37 -1.11
C ALA A 24 -15.87 4.14 -0.22
N GLU A 25 -15.52 2.93 -0.68
CA GLU A 25 -15.61 1.68 0.09
C GLU A 25 -14.80 1.79 1.41
N GLY A 26 -13.56 2.29 1.33
CA GLY A 26 -12.70 2.48 2.50
C GLY A 26 -13.24 3.54 3.46
N GLY A 27 -13.82 4.62 2.93
CA GLY A 27 -14.47 5.67 3.74
C GLY A 27 -15.68 5.14 4.50
N VAL A 28 -16.51 4.31 3.86
CA VAL A 28 -17.64 3.65 4.51
C VAL A 28 -17.17 2.71 5.63
N LEU A 29 -16.11 1.93 5.40
CA LEU A 29 -15.55 1.05 6.42
C LEU A 29 -14.97 1.83 7.61
N LEU A 30 -14.25 2.92 7.35
CA LEU A 30 -13.76 3.83 8.39
C LEU A 30 -14.92 4.41 9.20
N PHE A 31 -15.98 4.88 8.52
CA PHE A 31 -17.16 5.41 9.19
C PHE A 31 -17.82 4.37 10.11
N LEU A 32 -18.03 3.15 9.62
CA LEU A 32 -18.59 2.05 10.41
C LEU A 32 -17.70 1.70 11.61
N PHE A 33 -16.39 1.65 11.43
CA PHE A 33 -15.44 1.43 12.51
C PHE A 33 -15.57 2.51 13.60
N LEU A 34 -15.63 3.79 13.21
CA LEU A 34 -15.77 4.89 14.17
C LEU A 34 -17.10 4.82 14.92
N VAL A 35 -18.20 4.46 14.27
CA VAL A 35 -19.50 4.23 14.93
C VAL A 35 -19.41 3.11 15.96
N ILE A 36 -18.78 1.98 15.61
CA ILE A 36 -18.59 0.86 16.53
C ILE A 36 -17.75 1.27 17.74
N MET A 37 -16.66 2.02 17.52
CA MET A 37 -15.79 2.49 18.59
C MET A 37 -16.48 3.51 19.49
N PHE A 38 -17.31 4.38 18.92
CA PHE A 38 -18.11 5.34 19.68
C PHE A 38 -19.10 4.64 20.62
N ILE A 39 -19.82 3.62 20.14
CA ILE A 39 -20.75 2.84 20.96
C ILE A 39 -19.99 2.03 22.02
N SER A 40 -18.95 1.32 21.59
CA SER A 40 -18.13 0.44 22.45
C SER A 40 -17.35 1.21 23.50
N GLY A 41 -17.04 2.49 23.28
CA GLY A 41 -16.34 3.34 24.25
C GLY A 41 -17.07 3.50 25.58
N ASN A 42 -18.38 3.23 25.63
CA ASN A 42 -19.15 3.19 26.88
C ASN A 42 -18.91 1.91 27.70
N PHE A 43 -18.34 0.88 27.09
CA PHE A 43 -18.14 -0.44 27.70
C PHE A 43 -16.66 -0.82 27.83
N ILE A 44 -15.81 -0.30 26.92
CA ILE A 44 -14.40 -0.65 26.82
C ILE A 44 -13.57 0.64 26.77
N SER A 45 -12.64 0.75 27.72
CA SER A 45 -11.69 1.87 27.80
C SER A 45 -10.46 1.57 26.94
N LEU A 46 -10.48 2.00 25.68
CA LEU A 46 -9.29 1.99 24.82
C LEU A 46 -8.71 3.39 24.71
N ASP A 47 -7.38 3.46 24.59
CA ASP A 47 -6.69 4.72 24.38
C ASP A 47 -7.11 5.39 23.07
N THR A 48 -7.30 6.71 23.10
CA THR A 48 -7.79 7.47 21.94
C THR A 48 -6.80 7.43 20.78
N ALA A 49 -5.49 7.49 21.05
CA ALA A 49 -4.48 7.43 20.00
C ALA A 49 -4.50 6.06 19.32
N VAL A 50 -4.72 4.97 20.07
CA VAL A 50 -4.87 3.62 19.51
C VAL A 50 -6.09 3.54 18.58
N ILE A 51 -7.24 4.10 18.97
CA ILE A 51 -8.46 4.09 18.15
C ILE A 51 -8.25 4.86 16.84
N LEU A 52 -7.65 6.06 16.92
CA LEU A 52 -7.39 6.88 15.74
C LEU A 52 -6.39 6.20 14.79
N LEU A 53 -5.32 5.62 15.35
CA LEU A 53 -4.34 4.88 14.58
C LEU A 53 -4.98 3.67 13.87
N ALA A 54 -5.84 2.93 14.57
CA ALA A 54 -6.58 1.82 13.99
C ALA A 54 -7.51 2.28 12.84
N GLY A 55 -8.20 3.41 12.99
CA GLY A 55 -9.02 3.99 11.92
C GLY A 55 -8.20 4.35 10.69
N ILE A 56 -7.07 5.05 10.87
CA ILE A 56 -6.13 5.38 9.79
C ILE A 56 -5.63 4.10 9.11
N ALA A 57 -5.22 3.10 9.90
CA ALA A 57 -4.74 1.83 9.40
C ALA A 57 -5.81 1.11 8.57
N ILE A 58 -7.05 1.00 9.06
CA ILE A 58 -8.16 0.36 8.33
C ILE A 58 -8.37 1.02 6.97
N PHE A 59 -8.42 2.36 6.94
CA PHE A 59 -8.62 3.09 5.70
C PHE A 59 -7.48 2.86 4.71
N LEU A 60 -6.23 2.99 5.16
CA LEU A 60 -5.05 2.84 4.29
C LEU A 60 -4.89 1.41 3.80
N PHE A 61 -4.96 0.42 4.69
CA PHE A 61 -4.78 -0.99 4.31
C PHE A 61 -5.90 -1.48 3.41
N TYR A 62 -7.15 -1.04 3.63
CA TYR A 62 -8.24 -1.40 2.73
C TYR A 62 -8.01 -0.85 1.32
N ASN A 63 -7.72 0.45 1.21
CA ASN A 63 -7.49 1.09 -0.08
C ASN A 63 -6.27 0.50 -0.80
N LEU A 64 -5.15 0.35 -0.10
CA LEU A 64 -3.93 -0.23 -0.65
C LEU A 64 -4.15 -1.67 -1.08
N GLY A 65 -4.78 -2.49 -0.23
CA GLY A 65 -5.11 -3.86 -0.53
C GLY A 65 -6.00 -3.99 -1.76
N ARG A 66 -7.06 -3.18 -1.86
CA ARG A 66 -7.97 -3.17 -3.03
C ARG A 66 -7.26 -2.70 -4.29
N TYR A 67 -6.43 -1.67 -4.19
CA TYR A 67 -5.63 -1.16 -5.30
C TYR A 67 -4.67 -2.24 -5.82
N THR A 68 -3.84 -2.82 -4.96
CA THR A 68 -2.93 -3.93 -5.31
C THR A 68 -3.68 -5.12 -5.89
N LEU A 69 -4.81 -5.50 -5.27
CA LEU A 69 -5.64 -6.61 -5.76
C LEU A 69 -6.42 -6.26 -7.02
N SER A 70 -6.51 -5.00 -7.44
CA SER A 70 -7.22 -4.66 -8.67
C SER A 70 -6.37 -4.90 -9.92
N GLY A 71 -5.04 -4.93 -9.77
CA GLY A 71 -4.08 -5.10 -10.86
C GLY A 71 -4.16 -4.00 -11.91
N ILE A 72 -4.73 -2.83 -11.59
CA ILE A 72 -4.90 -1.72 -12.54
C ILE A 72 -3.58 -1.00 -12.89
N GLU A 73 -2.51 -1.37 -12.21
CA GLU A 73 -1.20 -0.75 -12.32
C GLU A 73 -0.43 -1.20 -13.57
N HIS A 74 -0.71 -2.41 -14.06
CA HIS A 74 0.02 -3.04 -15.17
C HIS A 74 -0.92 -3.52 -16.28
N THR A 75 -1.81 -2.62 -16.74
CA THR A 75 -2.81 -2.90 -17.78
C THR A 75 -2.22 -3.43 -19.09
N ASP A 76 -0.93 -3.17 -19.34
CA ASP A 76 -0.29 -3.42 -20.64
C ASP A 76 0.56 -4.71 -20.64
N ILE A 77 0.65 -5.42 -19.52
CA ILE A 77 1.45 -6.64 -19.39
C ILE A 77 0.58 -7.85 -19.70
N ALA A 78 0.65 -8.36 -20.93
CA ALA A 78 -0.17 -9.49 -21.36
C ALA A 78 0.65 -10.71 -21.83
N THR A 79 1.92 -10.50 -22.19
CA THR A 79 2.82 -11.58 -22.63
C THR A 79 3.77 -12.06 -21.52
N GLU A 80 4.23 -13.31 -21.62
CA GLU A 80 5.19 -13.87 -20.66
C GLU A 80 6.54 -13.11 -20.68
N LYS A 81 6.92 -12.58 -21.85
CA LYS A 81 8.14 -11.78 -22.02
C LYS A 81 8.06 -10.46 -21.24
N GLU A 82 6.93 -9.76 -21.33
CA GLU A 82 6.68 -8.53 -20.59
C GLU A 82 6.62 -8.78 -19.08
N TYR A 83 5.96 -9.86 -18.65
CA TYR A 83 5.90 -10.23 -17.23
C TYR A 83 7.30 -10.49 -16.64
N LYS A 84 8.14 -11.25 -17.35
CA LYS A 84 9.54 -11.50 -16.92
C LYS A 84 10.37 -10.21 -16.90
N GLY A 85 10.15 -9.30 -17.84
CA GLY A 85 10.80 -7.98 -17.86
C GLY A 85 10.39 -7.12 -16.67
N ALA A 86 9.09 -7.01 -16.40
CA ALA A 86 8.54 -6.27 -15.28
C ALA A 86 8.97 -6.86 -13.93
N LEU A 87 9.08 -8.19 -13.81
CA LEU A 87 9.58 -8.83 -12.60
C LEU A 87 11.05 -8.48 -12.31
N ARG A 88 11.89 -8.34 -13.34
CA ARG A 88 13.29 -7.89 -13.17
C ARG A 88 13.34 -6.42 -12.76
N ALA A 89 12.55 -5.57 -13.41
CA ALA A 89 12.45 -4.15 -13.07
C ALA A 89 11.95 -3.95 -11.64
N LEU A 90 10.96 -4.74 -11.21
CA LEU A 90 10.44 -4.77 -9.85
C LEU A 90 11.55 -5.12 -8.84
N LYS A 91 12.31 -6.18 -9.07
CA LYS A 91 13.44 -6.56 -8.21
C LYS A 91 14.48 -5.44 -8.10
N ALA A 92 14.84 -4.83 -9.22
CA ALA A 92 15.81 -3.72 -9.24
C ALA A 92 15.30 -2.49 -8.49
N ARG A 93 14.04 -2.10 -8.70
CA ARG A 93 13.39 -0.97 -8.01
C ARG A 93 13.30 -1.23 -6.50
N THR A 94 12.86 -2.41 -6.11
CA THR A 94 12.77 -2.82 -4.70
C THR A 94 14.15 -2.78 -4.05
N ALA A 95 15.17 -3.35 -4.70
CA ALA A 95 16.54 -3.33 -4.18
C ALA A 95 17.05 -1.89 -4.01
N SER A 96 16.83 -1.02 -4.99
CA SER A 96 17.19 0.40 -4.91
C SER A 96 16.48 1.10 -3.75
N PHE A 97 15.17 0.89 -3.59
CA PHE A 97 14.39 1.44 -2.48
C PHE A 97 14.90 0.95 -1.11
N VAL A 98 15.16 -0.34 -0.96
CA VAL A 98 15.67 -0.94 0.28
C VAL A 98 17.05 -0.37 0.64
N VAL A 99 17.93 -0.19 -0.34
CA VAL A 99 19.25 0.41 -0.10
C VAL A 99 19.12 1.87 0.36
N VAL A 100 18.32 2.69 -0.35
CA VAL A 100 18.12 4.09 0.01
C VAL A 100 17.47 4.22 1.39
N PHE A 101 16.43 3.44 1.66
CA PHE A 101 15.77 3.39 2.96
C PHE A 101 16.72 2.95 4.06
N GLY A 102 17.51 1.89 3.81
CA GLY A 102 18.49 1.37 4.75
C GLY A 102 19.56 2.39 5.12
N ILE A 103 20.10 3.13 4.14
CA ILE A 103 21.07 4.21 4.40
C ILE A 103 20.43 5.31 5.26
N GLY A 104 19.23 5.77 4.90
CA GLY A 104 18.53 6.80 5.66
C GLY A 104 18.22 6.37 7.11
N TYR A 105 17.77 5.13 7.28
CA TYR A 105 17.47 4.58 8.61
C TYR A 105 18.73 4.38 9.46
N LEU A 106 19.85 3.99 8.83
CA LEU A 106 21.14 3.88 9.50
C LEU A 106 21.61 5.24 10.04
N ILE A 107 21.52 6.30 9.22
CA ILE A 107 21.86 7.66 9.63
C ILE A 107 21.02 8.07 10.85
N TYR A 108 19.70 7.86 10.80
CA TYR A 108 18.80 8.16 11.90
C TYR A 108 19.18 7.43 13.19
N LYS A 109 19.47 6.13 13.10
CA LYS A 109 19.85 5.29 14.25
C LYS A 109 21.16 5.76 14.89
N ILE A 110 22.15 6.15 14.09
CA ILE A 110 23.42 6.70 14.58
C ILE A 110 23.21 8.05 15.26
N THR A 111 22.45 8.97 14.64
CA THR A 111 22.19 10.31 15.21
C THR A 111 21.37 10.25 16.51
N SER A 112 20.51 9.25 16.66
CA SER A 112 19.65 9.10 17.83
C SER A 112 20.29 8.31 18.98
N ASP A 113 21.53 7.85 18.84
CA ASP A 113 22.27 7.01 19.81
C ASP A 113 21.50 5.73 20.22
N GLN A 114 20.64 5.21 19.33
CA GLN A 114 19.83 4.00 19.54
C GLN A 114 20.28 2.85 18.62
N ALA A 115 21.59 2.70 18.44
CA ALA A 115 22.17 1.76 17.49
C ALA A 115 21.94 0.29 17.93
N SER A 116 20.82 -0.29 17.50
CA SER A 116 20.51 -1.72 17.58
C SER A 116 20.54 -2.29 16.16
N TRP A 117 21.47 -3.22 15.92
CA TRP A 117 21.57 -3.92 14.64
C TRP A 117 20.36 -4.82 14.39
N TYR A 118 19.76 -5.39 15.43
CA TYR A 118 18.55 -6.21 15.31
C TYR A 118 17.37 -5.39 14.81
N ASP A 119 17.15 -4.20 15.38
CA ASP A 119 16.10 -3.29 14.92
C ASP A 119 16.36 -2.82 13.49
N PHE A 120 17.63 -2.55 13.17
CA PHE A 120 18.04 -2.14 11.82
C PHE A 120 17.68 -3.19 10.78
N PHE A 121 18.21 -4.40 10.93
CA PHE A 121 17.96 -5.48 9.98
C PHE A 121 16.49 -5.87 9.96
N GLY A 122 15.84 -5.95 11.12
CA GLY A 122 14.41 -6.23 11.23
C GLY A 122 13.58 -5.24 10.40
N MET A 123 13.78 -3.94 10.61
CA MET A 123 13.02 -2.90 9.91
C MET A 123 13.30 -2.90 8.40
N VAL A 124 14.57 -2.95 7.99
CA VAL A 124 14.96 -2.91 6.56
C VAL A 124 14.44 -4.14 5.82
N ILE A 125 14.54 -5.33 6.42
CA ILE A 125 14.03 -6.58 5.84
C ILE A 125 12.50 -6.54 5.76
N SER A 126 11.81 -6.13 6.84
CA SER A 126 10.35 -6.06 6.85
C SER A 126 9.81 -5.09 5.79
N VAL A 127 10.37 -3.88 5.71
CA VAL A 127 9.97 -2.88 4.71
C VAL A 127 10.24 -3.37 3.30
N GLY A 128 11.41 -3.96 3.04
CA GLY A 128 11.76 -4.51 1.74
C GLY A 128 10.88 -5.69 1.32
N ALA A 129 10.58 -6.59 2.25
CA ALA A 129 9.70 -7.73 2.00
C ALA A 129 8.26 -7.26 1.71
N LEU A 130 7.73 -6.33 2.51
CA LEU A 130 6.38 -5.81 2.33
C LEU A 130 6.23 -5.07 1.00
N SER A 131 7.16 -4.17 0.66
CA SER A 131 7.11 -3.44 -0.61
C SER A 131 7.19 -4.38 -1.82
N PHE A 132 8.11 -5.35 -1.77
CA PHE A 132 8.23 -6.35 -2.84
C PHE A 132 6.96 -7.17 -2.99
N LEU A 133 6.38 -7.66 -1.88
CA LEU A 133 5.20 -8.50 -1.91
C LEU A 133 3.98 -7.76 -2.48
N LEU A 134 3.77 -6.50 -2.08
CA LEU A 134 2.67 -5.69 -2.60
C LEU A 134 2.77 -5.51 -4.12
N GLU A 135 3.93 -5.07 -4.61
CA GLU A 135 4.12 -4.88 -6.06
C GLU A 135 4.09 -6.22 -6.82
N PHE A 136 4.64 -7.30 -6.24
CA PHE A 136 4.61 -8.63 -6.85
C PHE A 136 3.18 -9.18 -6.98
N ILE A 137 2.35 -9.01 -5.95
CA ILE A 137 0.94 -9.42 -5.99
C ILE A 137 0.19 -8.61 -7.06
N SER A 138 0.42 -7.29 -7.12
CA SER A 138 -0.14 -6.40 -8.16
C SER A 138 0.21 -6.91 -9.57
N LEU A 139 1.50 -7.16 -9.81
CA LEU A 139 2.03 -7.64 -11.08
C LEU A 139 1.45 -9.01 -11.48
N LYS A 140 1.46 -9.98 -10.56
CA LYS A 140 0.96 -11.33 -10.80
C LYS A 140 -0.53 -11.32 -11.14
N LYS A 141 -1.31 -10.50 -10.43
CA LYS A 141 -2.76 -10.42 -10.65
C LYS A 141 -3.10 -9.70 -11.95
N SER A 142 -2.36 -8.64 -12.29
CA SER A 142 -2.52 -7.96 -13.58
C SER A 142 -2.23 -8.90 -14.76
N TYR A 143 -1.10 -9.62 -14.72
CA TYR A 143 -0.75 -10.58 -15.77
C TYR A 143 -1.81 -11.66 -15.95
N LYS A 144 -2.34 -12.23 -14.85
CA LYS A 144 -3.41 -13.22 -14.91
C LYS A 144 -4.67 -12.65 -15.59
N LYS A 145 -5.09 -11.45 -15.18
CA LYS A 145 -6.29 -10.80 -15.71
C LYS A 145 -6.16 -10.45 -17.20
N ASN A 146 -4.99 -9.95 -17.63
CA ASN A 146 -4.76 -9.59 -19.03
C ASN A 146 -4.67 -10.82 -19.94
N LYS A 147 -4.12 -11.93 -19.44
CA LYS A 147 -4.09 -13.20 -20.17
C LYS A 147 -5.48 -13.83 -20.35
N GLU A 148 -6.40 -13.61 -19.42
CA GLU A 148 -7.79 -14.08 -19.53
C GLU A 148 -8.64 -13.24 -20.50
N LEU A 149 -8.17 -12.05 -20.88
CA LEU A 149 -8.86 -11.12 -21.79
C LEU A 149 -8.37 -11.22 -23.26
N LEU A 150 -7.29 -11.96 -23.52
CA LEU A 150 -6.73 -12.27 -24.85
C LEU A 150 -7.17 -13.66 -25.31
#